data_AF-A0A1M6MTD0-F1
#
_entry.id   AF-A0A1M6MTD0-F1
#
_cell.length_a   1.000
_cell.length_b   1.000
_cell.length_c   1.000
_cell.angle_alpha   90.00
_cell.angle_beta   90.00
_cell.angle_gamma   90.00
#
_symmetry.space_group_name_H-M   'P 1'
#
loop_
_entity.id
_entity.type
_entity.pdbx_description
1 polymer ?
#
loop_
_entity_poly.entity_id
_entity_poly.type
_entity_poly.pdbx_seq_one_letter_code
_entity_poly.pdbx_strand_id
1 'polypeptide(L)'
;MSNNIDKHHRSRLQRIAHQVMIERGLFPDFSTQVIDELIKLGENTPKLEASIRDLRDLLWCSIDNDDSNDLDQLTVAIMQPGEAVKILVAIADVDALVKKSSAIDEHAQHNTTSIYTAAQIFPMLPEKLSYDLTSLNVDSDRLAIVVEIVLAGNGTILSSDIYRAMVRNHAKLAYNSVAAWLDGAASMPPAVATIPELAENIRIQHQVAQKLKALRHMHGALDFETIEARPVFDIDEIKDLEAEKRNSAKELIEDFMIAANGVTARYLEAKKFPSLRRVVRTPKKWERIVEIALHHNFDLPKQADSKALAVFLAAQQKADPLRFPDLSLSIIKLLGAGEYVVEVPGEKSAGHFGLAVRDYAHSTAPNRRYPDLITQRLLKAALANSPVPYQLDELKLLARHCTEAENVAQKVERQVGKSAAAILLQSRIGEKFDAFVTGSSEKGTWVRLLHPPVEGKLADHFIGEAVGHRVRVKLVHTDVEQGHIDFKKI
;
A
#
# COMPACT_ATOMS: atom_id res chain seq x y z
N MET A 1 -28.74 -19.88 22.43
CA MET A 1 -27.48 -20.38 21.84
C MET A 1 -26.47 -19.23 21.60
N SER A 2 -26.33 -18.28 22.54
CA SER A 2 -25.61 -16.99 22.29
C SER A 2 -24.31 -16.81 23.09
N ASN A 3 -23.86 -17.79 23.89
CA ASN A 3 -22.76 -17.59 24.84
C ASN A 3 -21.42 -18.26 24.46
N ASN A 4 -21.27 -18.76 23.24
CA ASN A 4 -20.02 -19.42 22.81
C ASN A 4 -19.24 -18.68 21.72
N ILE A 5 -19.80 -17.60 21.17
CA ILE A 5 -19.15 -16.77 20.12
C ILE A 5 -18.07 -15.85 20.72
N ASP A 6 -18.19 -15.48 21.99
CA ASP A 6 -17.28 -14.56 22.68
C ASP A 6 -15.99 -15.21 23.22
N LYS A 7 -15.78 -16.53 22.99
CA LYS A 7 -14.57 -17.21 23.46
C LYS A 7 -13.37 -17.06 22.54
N HIS A 8 -13.58 -16.75 21.26
CA HIS A 8 -12.53 -16.75 20.25
C HIS A 8 -12.11 -15.33 19.86
N HIS A 9 -10.81 -15.03 19.96
CA HIS A 9 -10.27 -13.70 19.68
C HIS A 9 -10.62 -13.20 18.27
N ARG A 10 -10.58 -14.08 17.26
CA ARG A 10 -10.94 -13.72 15.87
C ARG A 10 -12.40 -13.26 15.76
N SER A 11 -13.36 -14.03 16.25
CA SER A 11 -14.79 -13.69 16.15
C SER A 11 -15.12 -12.39 16.89
N ARG A 12 -14.49 -12.15 18.05
CA ARG A 12 -14.62 -10.89 18.77
C ARG A 12 -14.10 -9.70 17.94
N LEU A 13 -12.94 -9.84 17.31
CA LEU A 13 -12.38 -8.80 16.45
C LEU A 13 -13.18 -8.57 15.18
N GLN A 14 -13.76 -9.60 14.57
CA GLN A 14 -14.67 -9.46 13.43
C GLN A 14 -15.91 -8.63 13.80
N ARG A 15 -16.51 -8.89 14.97
CA ARG A 15 -17.62 -8.10 15.50
C ARG A 15 -17.22 -6.64 15.72
N ILE A 16 -16.07 -6.39 16.36
CA ILE A 16 -15.54 -5.04 16.57
C ILE A 16 -15.32 -4.35 15.22
N ALA A 17 -14.68 -5.03 14.27
CA ALA A 17 -14.39 -4.47 12.96
C ALA A 17 -15.66 -4.08 12.19
N HIS A 18 -16.67 -4.95 12.19
CA HIS A 18 -17.96 -4.70 11.55
C HIS A 18 -18.69 -3.50 12.19
N GLN A 19 -18.72 -3.43 13.52
CA GLN A 19 -19.31 -2.30 14.24
C GLN A 19 -18.58 -0.98 13.95
N VAL A 20 -17.25 -0.99 13.98
CA VAL A 20 -16.42 0.21 13.73
C VAL A 20 -16.55 0.70 12.29
N MET A 21 -16.75 -0.20 11.32
CA MET A 21 -17.09 0.15 9.94
C MET A 21 -18.39 0.98 9.88
N ILE A 22 -19.46 0.46 10.50
CA ILE A 22 -20.78 1.11 10.52
C ILE A 22 -20.72 2.47 11.23
N GLU A 23 -20.11 2.55 12.40
CA GLU A 23 -19.97 3.78 13.18
C GLU A 23 -19.23 4.89 12.43
N ARG A 24 -18.36 4.49 11.50
CA ARG A 24 -17.59 5.39 10.66
C ARG A 24 -18.22 5.66 9.29
N GLY A 25 -19.41 5.12 9.04
CA GLY A 25 -20.18 5.35 7.82
C GLY A 25 -19.69 4.55 6.61
N LEU A 26 -18.96 3.45 6.82
CA LEU A 26 -18.53 2.53 5.76
C LEU A 26 -19.50 1.35 5.66
N PHE A 27 -19.50 0.66 4.52
CA PHE A 27 -20.35 -0.50 4.29
C PHE A 27 -19.56 -1.79 4.52
N PRO A 28 -19.79 -2.53 5.62
CA PRO A 28 -19.12 -3.81 5.82
C PRO A 28 -19.68 -4.92 4.92
N ASP A 29 -20.93 -4.79 4.47
CA ASP A 29 -21.63 -5.81 3.70
C ASP A 29 -22.07 -5.26 2.33
N PHE A 30 -22.15 -6.15 1.34
CA PHE A 30 -22.68 -5.82 0.01
C PHE A 30 -24.21 -5.80 0.01
N SER A 31 -24.80 -4.81 -0.66
CA SER A 31 -26.26 -4.72 -0.80
C SER A 31 -26.82 -5.78 -1.74
N THR A 32 -28.14 -6.01 -1.70
CA THR A 32 -28.80 -6.93 -2.63
C THR A 32 -28.59 -6.52 -4.08
N GLN A 33 -28.56 -5.21 -4.39
CA GLN A 33 -28.30 -4.71 -5.74
C GLN A 33 -26.89 -5.10 -6.24
N VAL A 34 -25.88 -5.04 -5.36
CA VAL A 34 -24.51 -5.47 -5.67
C VAL A 34 -24.47 -6.97 -5.97
N ILE A 35 -25.12 -7.78 -5.14
CA ILE A 35 -25.17 -9.23 -5.32
C ILE A 35 -25.92 -9.61 -6.61
N ASP A 36 -27.05 -8.95 -6.90
CA ASP A 36 -27.82 -9.17 -8.12
C ASP A 36 -27.02 -8.79 -9.39
N GLU A 37 -26.25 -7.70 -9.34
CA GLU A 37 -25.33 -7.32 -10.42
C GLU A 37 -24.24 -8.37 -10.61
N LEU A 38 -23.61 -8.82 -9.52
CA LEU A 38 -22.56 -9.84 -9.53
C LEU A 38 -23.05 -11.17 -10.13
N ILE A 39 -24.26 -11.60 -9.79
CA ILE A 39 -24.86 -12.82 -10.36
C ILE A 39 -25.04 -12.68 -11.88
N LYS A 40 -25.46 -11.50 -12.36
CA LYS A 40 -25.65 -11.23 -13.79
C LYS A 40 -24.36 -11.22 -14.60
N LEU A 41 -23.20 -10.96 -13.97
CA LEU A 41 -21.90 -11.05 -14.65
C LEU A 41 -21.59 -12.48 -15.12
N GLY A 42 -22.14 -13.51 -14.48
CA GLY A 42 -22.00 -14.91 -14.89
C GLY A 42 -20.55 -15.41 -14.91
N GLU A 43 -20.27 -16.41 -15.73
CA GLU A 43 -18.90 -16.77 -16.13
C GLU A 43 -18.46 -15.82 -17.25
N ASN A 44 -17.50 -14.95 -16.96
CA ASN A 44 -16.97 -14.03 -17.96
C ASN A 44 -15.64 -14.54 -18.50
N THR A 45 -15.67 -15.31 -19.60
CA THR A 45 -14.44 -15.68 -20.31
C THR A 45 -14.01 -14.50 -21.18
N PRO A 46 -12.85 -13.87 -20.91
CA PRO A 46 -12.38 -12.76 -21.72
C PRO A 46 -12.09 -13.25 -23.15
N LYS A 47 -12.59 -12.51 -24.14
CA LYS A 47 -12.36 -12.81 -25.56
C LYS A 47 -11.21 -11.96 -26.09
N LEU A 48 -10.34 -12.58 -26.90
CA LEU A 48 -9.29 -11.85 -27.61
C LEU A 48 -9.91 -11.12 -28.80
N GLU A 49 -10.05 -9.80 -28.68
CA GLU A 49 -10.49 -8.91 -29.76
C GLU A 49 -9.28 -8.38 -30.54
N ALA A 50 -9.47 -7.93 -31.79
CA ALA A 50 -8.37 -7.45 -32.65
C ALA A 50 -7.59 -6.26 -32.06
N SER A 51 -8.21 -5.45 -31.21
CA SER A 51 -7.57 -4.31 -30.52
C SER A 51 -6.80 -4.70 -29.26
N ILE A 52 -6.85 -5.96 -28.85
CA ILE A 52 -6.19 -6.49 -27.64
C ILE A 52 -4.95 -7.26 -28.07
N ARG A 53 -3.79 -6.89 -27.53
CA ARG A 53 -2.54 -7.63 -27.81
C ARG A 53 -2.58 -8.98 -27.10
N ASP A 54 -2.09 -10.02 -27.74
CA ASP A 54 -1.90 -11.32 -27.09
C ASP A 54 -0.49 -11.38 -26.52
N LEU A 55 -0.37 -11.42 -25.20
CA LEU A 55 0.90 -11.50 -24.47
C LEU A 55 0.93 -12.69 -23.53
N ARG A 56 0.07 -13.69 -23.73
CA ARG A 56 -0.04 -14.88 -22.85
C ARG A 56 1.25 -15.70 -22.79
N ASP A 57 2.04 -15.68 -23.86
CA ASP A 57 3.27 -16.47 -23.98
C ASP A 57 4.47 -15.87 -23.22
N LEU A 58 4.35 -14.65 -22.68
CA LEU A 58 5.43 -14.07 -21.87
C LEU A 58 5.44 -14.70 -20.47
N LEU A 59 6.61 -14.70 -19.83
CA LEU A 59 6.89 -15.26 -18.49
C LEU A 59 6.28 -14.43 -17.34
N TRP A 60 5.04 -14.01 -17.46
CA TRP A 60 4.34 -13.26 -16.42
C TRP A 60 4.29 -14.04 -15.10
N CYS A 61 4.61 -13.36 -14.01
CA CYS A 61 4.39 -13.85 -12.65
C CYS A 61 3.84 -12.74 -11.76
N SER A 62 3.14 -13.14 -10.70
CA SER A 62 2.77 -12.24 -9.59
C SER A 62 3.71 -12.48 -8.40
N ILE A 63 3.96 -11.44 -7.61
CA ILE A 63 4.70 -11.52 -6.34
C ILE A 63 3.91 -10.73 -5.30
N ASP A 64 3.31 -11.42 -4.33
CA ASP A 64 2.32 -10.89 -3.40
C ASP A 64 2.51 -11.47 -1.98
N ASN A 65 1.61 -11.17 -1.05
CA ASN A 65 1.58 -11.88 0.23
C ASN A 65 1.08 -13.33 0.02
N ASP A 66 1.46 -14.25 0.91
CA ASP A 66 1.08 -15.66 0.82
C ASP A 66 -0.46 -15.85 0.73
N ASP A 67 -1.20 -15.00 1.44
CA ASP A 67 -2.66 -15.01 1.59
C ASP A 67 -3.43 -14.13 0.59
N SER A 68 -2.74 -13.39 -0.30
CA SER A 68 -3.37 -12.53 -1.29
C SER A 68 -4.17 -13.33 -2.32
N ASN A 69 -5.42 -12.92 -2.60
CA ASN A 69 -6.27 -13.52 -3.63
C ASN A 69 -6.65 -12.53 -4.75
N ASP A 70 -6.57 -11.23 -4.46
CA ASP A 70 -6.78 -10.10 -5.35
C ASP A 70 -5.49 -9.71 -6.08
N LEU A 71 -5.03 -10.57 -7.00
CA LEU A 71 -3.79 -10.35 -7.75
C LEU A 71 -4.00 -9.26 -8.80
N ASP A 72 -3.65 -8.02 -8.42
CA ASP A 72 -3.82 -6.84 -9.27
C ASP A 72 -2.83 -6.78 -10.44
N GLN A 73 -1.65 -7.39 -10.29
CA GLN A 73 -0.51 -7.07 -11.14
C GLN A 73 0.37 -8.28 -11.46
N LEU A 74 0.91 -8.31 -12.68
CA LEU A 74 1.96 -9.23 -13.13
C LEU A 74 3.13 -8.43 -13.68
N THR A 75 4.33 -9.00 -13.58
CA THR A 75 5.55 -8.38 -14.12
C THR A 75 6.38 -9.36 -14.94
N VAL A 76 7.05 -8.84 -15.97
CA VAL A 76 8.01 -9.59 -16.79
C VAL A 76 9.08 -8.65 -17.34
N ALA A 77 10.32 -9.15 -17.42
CA ALA A 77 11.42 -8.46 -18.08
C ALA A 77 11.69 -9.03 -19.48
N ILE A 78 12.02 -8.16 -20.43
CA ILE A 78 12.44 -8.51 -21.79
C ILE A 78 13.74 -7.77 -22.09
N MET A 79 14.83 -8.52 -22.26
CA MET A 79 16.13 -7.97 -22.64
C MET A 79 16.01 -7.23 -23.99
N GLN A 80 16.65 -6.06 -24.09
CA GLN A 80 16.77 -5.31 -25.33
C GLN A 80 18.23 -5.35 -25.82
N PRO A 81 18.52 -4.96 -27.07
CA PRO A 81 19.90 -4.78 -27.52
C PRO A 81 20.68 -3.80 -26.63
N GLY A 82 21.92 -4.15 -26.29
CA GLY A 82 22.75 -3.39 -25.36
C GLY A 82 22.41 -3.66 -23.90
N GLU A 83 22.48 -2.63 -23.04
CA GLU A 83 22.17 -2.73 -21.61
C GLU A 83 20.72 -2.40 -21.26
N ALA A 84 19.89 -2.11 -22.27
CA ALA A 84 18.50 -1.73 -22.04
C ALA A 84 17.64 -2.96 -21.67
N VAL A 85 16.66 -2.74 -20.80
CA VAL A 85 15.70 -3.75 -20.39
C VAL A 85 14.30 -3.17 -20.51
N LYS A 86 13.38 -3.91 -21.13
CA LYS A 86 11.96 -3.59 -21.16
C LYS A 86 11.29 -4.31 -20.00
N ILE A 87 10.67 -3.55 -19.10
CA ILE A 87 9.80 -4.09 -18.04
C ILE A 87 8.36 -3.87 -18.49
N LEU A 88 7.57 -4.94 -18.43
CA LEU A 88 6.12 -4.85 -18.61
C LEU A 88 5.45 -5.10 -17.26
N VAL A 89 4.46 -4.25 -16.96
CA VAL A 89 3.58 -4.40 -15.80
C VAL A 89 2.16 -4.55 -16.32
N ALA A 90 1.54 -5.72 -16.14
CA ALA A 90 0.15 -5.95 -16.49
C ALA A 90 -0.73 -5.70 -15.27
N ILE A 91 -1.70 -4.81 -15.39
CA ILE A 91 -2.67 -4.49 -14.33
C ILE A 91 -4.05 -5.03 -14.70
N ALA A 92 -4.72 -5.73 -13.78
CA ALA A 92 -6.05 -6.30 -13.95
C ALA A 92 -7.05 -5.30 -14.55
N ASP A 93 -7.74 -5.65 -15.64
CA ASP A 93 -8.72 -4.75 -16.30
C ASP A 93 -10.09 -4.79 -15.59
N VAL A 94 -10.18 -4.20 -14.38
CA VAL A 94 -11.38 -4.21 -13.53
C VAL A 94 -12.54 -3.43 -14.15
N ASP A 95 -12.26 -2.31 -14.83
CA ASP A 95 -13.29 -1.54 -15.54
C ASP A 95 -14.01 -2.35 -16.64
N ALA A 96 -13.41 -3.45 -17.13
CA ALA A 96 -14.09 -4.34 -18.05
C ALA A 96 -15.40 -4.90 -17.46
N LEU A 97 -15.43 -5.11 -16.14
CA LEU A 97 -16.55 -5.71 -15.41
C LEU A 97 -17.29 -4.74 -14.49
N VAL A 98 -16.62 -3.70 -13.97
CA VAL A 98 -17.23 -2.70 -13.09
C VAL A 98 -17.52 -1.42 -13.87
N LYS A 99 -18.75 -1.30 -14.37
CA LYS A 99 -19.17 -0.13 -15.16
C LYS A 99 -19.50 1.05 -14.27
N LYS A 100 -19.10 2.25 -14.70
CA LYS A 100 -19.41 3.49 -14.00
C LYS A 100 -20.92 3.59 -13.73
N SER A 101 -21.30 3.97 -12.52
CA SER A 101 -22.68 4.10 -12.03
C SER A 101 -23.47 2.79 -11.94
N SER A 102 -22.78 1.64 -11.87
CA SER A 102 -23.41 0.38 -11.47
C SER A 102 -23.49 0.24 -9.94
N ALA A 103 -24.22 -0.74 -9.42
CA ALA A 103 -24.31 -0.95 -7.97
C ALA A 103 -22.97 -1.35 -7.36
N ILE A 104 -22.19 -2.19 -8.07
CA ILE A 104 -20.81 -2.53 -7.68
C ILE A 104 -19.93 -1.27 -7.67
N ASP A 105 -20.04 -0.41 -8.69
CA ASP A 105 -19.28 0.85 -8.77
C ASP A 105 -19.63 1.81 -7.62
N GLU A 106 -20.91 1.96 -7.30
CA GLU A 106 -21.37 2.82 -6.20
C GLU A 106 -20.85 2.33 -4.84
N HIS A 107 -20.85 1.01 -4.61
CA HIS A 107 -20.25 0.43 -3.40
C HIS A 107 -18.73 0.67 -3.36
N ALA A 108 -18.03 0.41 -4.48
CA ALA A 108 -16.59 0.63 -4.60
C ALA A 108 -16.22 2.10 -4.38
N GLN A 109 -17.01 3.03 -4.90
CA GLN A 109 -16.87 4.45 -4.67
C GLN A 109 -17.04 4.78 -3.18
N HIS A 110 -18.12 4.28 -2.55
CA HIS A 110 -18.43 4.58 -1.15
C HIS A 110 -17.29 4.16 -0.21
N ASN A 111 -16.86 2.91 -0.28
CA ASN A 111 -15.78 2.40 0.56
C ASN A 111 -14.39 2.87 0.09
N THR A 112 -14.24 3.22 -1.19
CA THR A 112 -13.01 3.71 -1.85
C THR A 112 -11.83 2.74 -1.89
N THR A 113 -11.64 1.92 -0.86
CA THR A 113 -10.51 0.99 -0.72
C THR A 113 -10.96 -0.28 -0.02
N SER A 114 -10.26 -1.39 -0.27
CA SER A 114 -10.35 -2.56 0.60
C SER A 114 -9.76 -2.21 1.96
N ILE A 115 -10.33 -2.77 3.03
CA ILE A 115 -10.01 -2.43 4.42
C ILE A 115 -9.48 -3.67 5.12
N TYR A 116 -8.21 -3.64 5.49
CA TYR A 116 -7.46 -4.78 6.00
C TYR A 116 -7.39 -4.69 7.53
N THR A 117 -8.33 -5.35 8.20
CA THR A 117 -8.34 -5.39 9.68
C THR A 117 -7.60 -6.61 10.21
N ALA A 118 -7.31 -6.60 11.51
CA ALA A 118 -6.63 -7.69 12.20
C ALA A 118 -7.29 -9.07 12.01
N ALA A 119 -8.61 -9.15 11.82
CA ALA A 119 -9.35 -10.41 11.83
C ALA A 119 -10.04 -10.77 10.51
N GLN A 120 -10.34 -9.77 9.68
CA GLN A 120 -10.94 -9.97 8.37
C GLN A 120 -10.64 -8.79 7.43
N ILE A 121 -10.73 -9.06 6.13
CA ILE A 121 -10.65 -8.05 5.08
C ILE A 121 -12.08 -7.70 4.66
N PHE A 122 -12.38 -6.41 4.53
CA PHE A 122 -13.60 -5.95 3.87
C PHE A 122 -13.21 -5.48 2.46
N PRO A 123 -13.43 -6.30 1.42
CA PRO A 123 -12.97 -5.97 0.09
C PRO A 123 -13.82 -4.85 -0.52
N MET A 124 -13.18 -3.97 -1.31
CA MET A 124 -13.87 -2.90 -2.04
C MET A 124 -14.86 -3.45 -3.07
N LEU A 125 -14.54 -4.61 -3.64
CA LEU A 125 -15.31 -5.32 -4.63
C LEU A 125 -15.73 -6.69 -4.09
N PRO A 126 -16.84 -7.28 -4.54
CA PRO A 126 -17.23 -8.62 -4.12
C PRO A 126 -16.12 -9.64 -4.41
N GLU A 127 -15.91 -10.60 -3.49
CA GLU A 127 -14.81 -11.56 -3.58
C GLU A 127 -14.81 -12.35 -4.90
N LYS A 128 -15.98 -12.80 -5.38
CA LYS A 128 -16.07 -13.47 -6.70
C LYS A 128 -15.54 -12.60 -7.84
N LEU A 129 -15.71 -11.28 -7.74
CA LEU A 129 -15.16 -10.36 -8.73
C LEU A 129 -13.64 -10.22 -8.53
N SER A 130 -13.21 -9.75 -7.35
CA SER A 130 -11.80 -9.39 -7.09
C SER A 130 -10.85 -10.56 -6.95
N TYR A 131 -11.31 -11.73 -6.52
CA TYR A 131 -10.48 -12.92 -6.29
C TYR A 131 -10.53 -13.93 -7.44
N ASP A 132 -11.49 -13.77 -8.36
CA ASP A 132 -11.64 -14.67 -9.50
C ASP A 132 -11.70 -13.90 -10.82
N LEU A 133 -12.81 -13.23 -11.11
CA LEU A 133 -13.10 -12.71 -12.45
C LEU A 133 -12.09 -11.65 -12.95
N THR A 134 -11.57 -10.81 -12.05
CA THR A 134 -10.58 -9.77 -12.39
C THR A 134 -9.18 -10.09 -11.89
N SER A 135 -9.04 -10.96 -10.89
CA SER A 135 -7.72 -11.37 -10.38
C SER A 135 -6.89 -12.03 -11.47
N LEU A 136 -5.60 -11.68 -11.53
CA LEU A 136 -4.62 -12.26 -12.44
C LEU A 136 -4.14 -13.63 -11.93
N ASN A 137 -5.10 -14.53 -11.71
CA ASN A 137 -4.89 -15.87 -11.18
C ASN A 137 -4.00 -16.72 -12.09
N VAL A 138 -3.27 -17.65 -11.46
CA VAL A 138 -2.40 -18.61 -12.16
C VAL A 138 -3.20 -19.38 -13.21
N ASP A 139 -2.57 -19.62 -14.36
CA ASP A 139 -3.11 -20.40 -15.48
C ASP A 139 -4.44 -19.89 -16.05
N SER A 140 -4.74 -18.63 -15.78
CA SER A 140 -5.97 -17.99 -16.22
C SER A 140 -5.67 -16.88 -17.23
N ASP A 141 -6.35 -16.94 -18.37
CA ASP A 141 -6.30 -15.86 -19.36
C ASP A 141 -7.13 -14.69 -18.82
N ARG A 142 -6.52 -13.50 -18.78
CA ARG A 142 -7.11 -12.28 -18.22
C ARG A 142 -6.81 -11.06 -19.07
N LEU A 143 -7.77 -10.15 -19.14
CA LEU A 143 -7.56 -8.82 -19.71
C LEU A 143 -6.77 -7.96 -18.72
N ALA A 144 -5.80 -7.22 -19.25
CA ALA A 144 -4.99 -6.30 -18.49
C ALA A 144 -4.74 -5.00 -19.28
N ILE A 145 -4.52 -3.92 -18.53
CA ILE A 145 -3.84 -2.73 -19.02
C ILE A 145 -2.34 -2.94 -18.77
N VAL A 146 -1.56 -3.01 -19.84
CA VAL A 146 -0.11 -3.19 -19.75
C VAL A 146 0.57 -1.83 -19.82
N VAL A 147 1.43 -1.57 -18.86
CA VAL A 147 2.37 -0.45 -18.85
C VAL A 147 3.73 -0.98 -19.27
N GLU A 148 4.21 -0.53 -20.41
CA GLU A 148 5.53 -0.86 -20.96
C GLU A 148 6.53 0.23 -20.59
N ILE A 149 7.69 -0.16 -20.06
CA ILE A 149 8.76 0.75 -19.64
C ILE A 149 10.09 0.23 -20.16
N VAL A 150 10.73 0.99 -21.06
CA VAL A 150 12.08 0.68 -21.53
C VAL A 150 13.09 1.47 -20.70
N LEU A 151 13.98 0.75 -20.03
CA LEU A 151 14.95 1.29 -19.09
C LEU A 151 16.36 1.15 -19.65
N ALA A 152 17.16 2.20 -19.53
CA ALA A 152 18.59 2.15 -19.81
C ALA A 152 19.36 1.35 -18.73
N GLY A 153 20.62 1.04 -19.00
CA GLY A 153 21.50 0.32 -18.07
C GLY A 153 21.65 0.96 -16.69
N ASN A 154 21.39 2.27 -16.55
CA ASN A 154 21.42 3.03 -15.31
C ASN A 154 20.05 3.22 -14.63
N GLY A 155 18.97 2.65 -15.18
CA GLY A 155 17.60 2.80 -14.66
C GLY A 155 16.82 4.01 -15.18
N THR A 156 17.40 4.85 -16.05
CA THR A 156 16.65 5.94 -16.69
C THR A 156 15.58 5.39 -17.64
N ILE A 157 14.36 5.91 -17.58
CA ILE A 157 13.29 5.58 -18.53
C ILE A 157 13.63 6.20 -19.89
N LEU A 158 13.81 5.37 -20.91
CA LEU A 158 14.07 5.76 -22.30
C LEU A 158 12.79 5.99 -23.07
N SER A 159 11.82 5.09 -22.92
CA SER A 159 10.50 5.18 -23.54
C SER A 159 9.48 4.41 -22.72
N SER A 160 8.20 4.67 -22.99
CA SER A 160 7.10 3.96 -22.36
C SER A 160 5.87 3.96 -23.25
N ASP A 161 5.02 2.95 -23.12
CA ASP A 161 3.74 2.84 -23.81
C ASP A 161 2.68 2.23 -22.87
N ILE A 162 1.41 2.42 -23.20
CA ILE A 162 0.28 1.80 -22.50
C ILE A 162 -0.67 1.22 -23.53
N TYR A 163 -1.13 -0.01 -23.30
CA TYR A 163 -2.07 -0.70 -24.18
C TYR A 163 -2.83 -1.78 -23.43
N ARG A 164 -3.93 -2.26 -24.03
CA ARG A 164 -4.68 -3.41 -23.50
C ARG A 164 -4.11 -4.72 -24.05
N ALA A 165 -4.04 -5.75 -23.21
CA ALA A 165 -3.55 -7.06 -23.60
C ALA A 165 -4.32 -8.19 -22.89
N MET A 166 -4.27 -9.38 -23.49
CA MET A 166 -4.55 -10.65 -22.82
C MET A 166 -3.23 -11.17 -22.24
N VAL A 167 -3.23 -11.53 -20.97
CA VAL A 167 -2.08 -12.08 -20.24
C VAL A 167 -2.47 -13.39 -19.56
N ARG A 168 -1.47 -14.20 -19.23
CA ARG A 168 -1.63 -15.44 -18.47
C ARG A 168 -0.56 -15.48 -17.39
N ASN A 169 -0.97 -15.55 -16.13
CA ASN A 169 -0.04 -15.66 -15.02
C ASN A 169 0.51 -17.10 -14.93
N HIS A 170 1.82 -17.28 -15.07
CA HIS A 170 2.43 -18.61 -15.00
C HIS A 170 2.80 -18.99 -13.56
N ALA A 171 2.98 -18.02 -12.66
CA ALA A 171 3.32 -18.30 -11.26
C ALA A 171 2.83 -17.21 -10.30
N LYS A 172 2.12 -17.63 -9.24
CA LYS A 172 1.89 -16.83 -8.04
C LYS A 172 3.04 -17.09 -7.07
N LEU A 173 3.80 -16.05 -6.76
CA LEU A 173 4.95 -16.11 -5.86
C LEU A 173 4.68 -15.28 -4.61
N ALA A 174 5.35 -15.64 -3.52
CA ALA A 174 5.24 -14.94 -2.26
C ALA A 174 6.46 -14.09 -1.97
N TYR A 175 6.26 -12.86 -1.46
CA TYR A 175 7.35 -11.94 -1.14
C TYR A 175 8.45 -12.57 -0.28
N ASN A 176 8.08 -13.27 0.79
CA ASN A 176 9.05 -13.79 1.75
C ASN A 176 9.94 -14.89 1.14
N SER A 177 9.36 -15.80 0.35
CA SER A 177 10.12 -16.88 -0.28
C SER A 177 10.99 -16.38 -1.43
N VAL A 178 10.49 -15.43 -2.23
CA VAL A 178 11.28 -14.82 -3.32
C VAL A 178 12.43 -13.99 -2.75
N ALA A 179 12.18 -13.18 -1.71
CA ALA A 179 13.23 -12.38 -1.09
C ALA A 179 14.31 -13.27 -0.49
N ALA A 180 13.95 -14.29 0.29
CA ALA A 180 14.91 -15.21 0.88
C ALA A 180 15.77 -15.92 -0.18
N TRP A 181 15.19 -16.25 -1.34
CA TRP A 181 15.93 -16.82 -2.46
C TRP A 181 16.86 -15.81 -3.15
N LEU A 182 16.38 -14.60 -3.46
CA LEU A 182 17.19 -13.53 -4.08
C LEU A 182 18.36 -13.11 -3.18
N ASP A 183 18.14 -13.10 -1.87
CA ASP A 183 19.13 -12.73 -0.85
C ASP A 183 20.10 -13.89 -0.53
N GLY A 184 19.91 -15.08 -1.12
CA GLY A 184 20.76 -16.27 -0.91
C GLY A 184 20.55 -16.97 0.43
N ALA A 185 19.50 -16.64 1.16
CA ALA A 185 19.15 -17.23 2.47
C ALA A 185 18.31 -18.52 2.36
N ALA A 186 17.69 -18.77 1.21
CA ALA A 186 16.86 -19.96 0.97
C ALA A 186 17.02 -20.49 -0.47
N SER A 187 16.55 -21.72 -0.70
CA SER A 187 16.46 -22.29 -2.05
C SER A 187 15.40 -21.60 -2.89
N MET A 188 15.53 -21.71 -4.22
CA MET A 188 14.56 -21.22 -5.19
C MET A 188 13.14 -21.75 -4.89
N PRO A 189 12.09 -20.92 -4.95
CA PRO A 189 10.71 -21.37 -4.75
C PRO A 189 10.32 -22.44 -5.80
N PRO A 190 9.58 -23.50 -5.43
CA PRO A 190 9.21 -24.57 -6.36
C PRO A 190 8.48 -24.09 -7.61
N ALA A 191 7.57 -23.11 -7.48
CA ALA A 191 6.84 -22.52 -8.60
C ALA A 191 7.75 -21.80 -9.62
N VAL A 192 8.91 -21.31 -9.18
CA VAL A 192 9.92 -20.73 -10.08
C VAL A 192 10.69 -21.85 -10.80
N ALA A 193 11.00 -22.94 -10.09
CA ALA A 193 11.78 -24.06 -10.62
C ALA A 193 11.08 -24.81 -11.76
N THR A 194 9.74 -24.81 -11.76
CA THR A 194 8.92 -25.53 -12.76
C THR A 194 8.83 -24.81 -14.10
N ILE A 195 9.20 -23.53 -14.17
CA ILE A 195 9.03 -22.70 -15.36
C ILE A 195 10.42 -22.35 -15.92
N PRO A 196 10.77 -22.81 -17.13
CA PRO A 196 12.03 -22.46 -17.76
C PRO A 196 12.25 -20.95 -17.80
N GLU A 197 13.47 -20.51 -17.54
CA GLU A 197 13.92 -19.11 -17.63
C GLU A 197 13.28 -18.12 -16.64
N LEU A 198 12.20 -18.48 -15.93
CA LEU A 198 11.55 -17.58 -14.97
C LEU A 198 12.51 -17.14 -13.86
N ALA A 199 13.39 -18.04 -13.41
CA ALA A 199 14.40 -17.72 -12.41
C ALA A 199 15.31 -16.57 -12.86
N GLU A 200 15.75 -16.61 -14.13
CA GLU A 200 16.60 -15.56 -14.68
C GLU A 200 15.82 -14.27 -14.94
N ASN A 201 14.57 -14.38 -15.38
CA ASN A 201 13.68 -13.23 -15.54
C ASN A 201 13.51 -12.45 -14.23
N ILE A 202 13.26 -13.14 -13.11
CA ILE A 202 13.10 -12.51 -11.79
C ILE A 202 14.42 -11.86 -11.33
N ARG A 203 15.58 -12.45 -11.61
CA ARG A 203 16.88 -11.82 -11.30
C ARG A 203 17.09 -10.53 -12.10
N ILE A 204 16.75 -10.53 -13.39
CA ILE A 204 16.79 -9.32 -14.22
C ILE A 204 15.85 -8.26 -13.64
N GLN A 205 14.62 -8.64 -13.30
CA GLN A 205 13.64 -7.74 -12.66
C GLN A 205 14.21 -7.13 -11.37
N HIS A 206 14.82 -7.95 -10.51
CA HIS A 206 15.44 -7.50 -9.27
C HIS A 206 16.57 -6.48 -9.50
N GLN A 207 17.48 -6.76 -10.43
CA GLN A 207 18.57 -5.85 -10.78
C GLN A 207 18.05 -4.51 -11.33
N VAL A 208 17.01 -4.54 -12.16
CA VAL A 208 16.40 -3.33 -12.72
C VAL A 208 15.69 -2.52 -11.64
N ALA A 209 14.98 -3.17 -10.73
CA ALA A 209 14.34 -2.49 -9.60
C ALA A 209 15.37 -1.80 -8.67
N GLN A 210 16.51 -2.45 -8.40
CA GLN A 210 17.60 -1.82 -7.64
C GLN A 210 18.13 -0.55 -8.31
N LYS A 211 18.24 -0.53 -9.65
CA LYS A 211 18.64 0.66 -10.41
C LYS A 211 17.60 1.78 -10.34
N LEU A 212 16.32 1.44 -10.44
CA LEU A 212 15.21 2.39 -10.26
C LEU A 212 15.21 3.01 -8.86
N LYS A 213 15.39 2.18 -7.82
CA LYS A 213 15.51 2.61 -6.42
C LYS A 213 16.68 3.58 -6.25
N ALA A 214 17.86 3.21 -6.74
CA ALA A 214 19.05 4.05 -6.65
C ALA A 214 18.85 5.41 -7.33
N LEU A 215 18.25 5.43 -8.54
CA LEU A 215 17.94 6.67 -9.25
C LEU A 215 16.95 7.55 -8.49
N ARG A 216 15.88 6.96 -7.93
CA ARG A 216 14.91 7.66 -7.07
C ARG A 216 15.57 8.31 -5.85
N HIS A 217 16.45 7.59 -5.15
CA HIS A 217 17.16 8.16 -4.00
C HIS A 217 18.14 9.27 -4.41
N MET A 218 18.82 9.15 -5.56
CA MET A 218 19.64 10.25 -6.09
C MET A 218 18.83 11.53 -6.35
N HIS A 219 17.56 11.38 -6.70
CA HIS A 219 16.60 12.47 -6.88
C HIS A 219 15.92 12.94 -5.57
N GLY A 220 16.24 12.31 -4.43
CA GLY A 220 15.77 12.73 -3.11
C GLY A 220 14.51 12.03 -2.63
N ALA A 221 14.19 10.83 -3.15
CA ALA A 221 13.15 9.99 -2.57
C ALA A 221 13.53 9.62 -1.12
N LEU A 222 12.58 9.81 -0.21
CA LEU A 222 12.74 9.55 1.22
C LEU A 222 12.53 8.08 1.50
N ASP A 223 13.37 7.50 2.34
CA ASP A 223 13.16 6.18 2.88
C ASP A 223 12.67 6.29 4.33
N PHE A 224 11.56 5.63 4.62
CA PHE A 224 10.98 5.58 5.94
C PHE A 224 10.81 4.14 6.36
N GLU A 225 11.07 3.90 7.64
CA GLU A 225 10.78 2.62 8.27
C GLU A 225 9.75 2.86 9.37
N THR A 226 8.70 2.06 9.42
CA THR A 226 7.71 2.10 10.50
C THR A 226 7.45 0.69 10.96
N ILE A 227 7.16 0.52 12.26
CA ILE A 227 6.85 -0.79 12.80
C ILE A 227 5.35 -1.04 12.63
N GLU A 228 5.00 -1.80 11.60
CA GLU A 228 3.67 -2.33 11.41
C GLU A 228 3.63 -3.74 12.00
N ALA A 229 2.78 -3.94 13.01
CA ALA A 229 2.65 -5.23 13.68
C ALA A 229 1.38 -5.95 13.23
N ARG A 230 1.52 -7.19 12.78
CA ARG A 230 0.39 -8.05 12.39
C ARG A 230 0.10 -9.11 13.45
N PRO A 231 -1.17 -9.35 13.79
CA PRO A 231 -1.55 -10.40 14.72
C PRO A 231 -1.24 -11.78 14.14
N VAL A 232 -0.58 -12.61 14.93
CA VAL A 232 -0.37 -14.02 14.64
C VAL A 232 -1.44 -14.81 15.36
N PHE A 233 -2.28 -15.49 14.59
CA PHE A 233 -3.33 -16.37 15.11
C PHE A 233 -2.87 -17.82 15.11
N ASP A 234 -3.13 -18.51 16.22
CA ASP A 234 -3.22 -19.96 16.28
C ASP A 234 -4.70 -20.32 16.23
N ILE A 235 -5.16 -20.71 15.04
CA ILE A 235 -6.56 -20.89 14.68
C ILE A 235 -7.33 -19.57 14.82
N ASP A 236 -7.95 -19.36 16.00
CA ASP A 236 -8.76 -18.19 16.31
C ASP A 236 -8.25 -17.40 17.53
N GLU A 237 -7.13 -17.81 18.10
CA GLU A 237 -6.51 -17.18 19.27
C GLU A 237 -5.25 -16.41 18.86
N ILE A 238 -5.20 -15.11 19.16
CA ILE A 238 -3.96 -14.33 19.01
C ILE A 238 -2.89 -14.87 19.97
N LYS A 239 -1.72 -15.20 19.41
CA LYS A 239 -0.53 -15.66 20.16
C LYS A 239 0.57 -14.63 20.21
N ASP A 240 0.72 -13.84 19.15
CA ASP A 240 1.77 -12.82 19.07
C ASP A 240 1.36 -11.65 18.15
N LEU A 241 2.17 -10.60 18.16
CA LEU A 241 2.17 -9.52 17.19
C LEU A 241 3.56 -9.42 16.56
N GLU A 242 3.68 -9.83 15.32
CA GLU A 242 4.95 -9.81 14.60
C GLU A 242 5.10 -8.54 13.78
N ALA A 243 6.27 -7.91 13.88
CA ALA A 243 6.61 -6.78 13.03
C ALA A 243 6.82 -7.24 11.59
N GLU A 244 6.13 -6.60 10.66
CA GLU A 244 6.34 -6.83 9.24
C GLU A 244 7.73 -6.34 8.83
N LYS A 245 8.51 -7.23 8.23
CA LYS A 245 9.84 -6.90 7.73
C LYS A 245 9.74 -6.47 6.27
N ARG A 246 10.47 -5.40 5.95
CA ARG A 246 10.77 -5.07 4.55
C ARG A 246 11.73 -6.11 3.99
N ASN A 247 11.56 -6.44 2.71
CA ASN A 247 12.38 -7.44 2.04
C ASN A 247 12.59 -7.06 0.56
N SER A 248 13.58 -7.67 -0.08
CA SER A 248 14.03 -7.34 -1.43
C SER A 248 12.96 -7.57 -2.52
N ALA A 249 12.05 -8.52 -2.32
CA ALA A 249 10.95 -8.80 -3.24
C ALA A 249 9.84 -7.74 -3.16
N LYS A 250 9.52 -7.23 -1.97
CA LYS A 250 8.59 -6.10 -1.79
C LYS A 250 9.13 -4.85 -2.45
N GLU A 251 10.42 -4.56 -2.25
CA GLU A 251 11.09 -3.42 -2.89
C GLU A 251 11.09 -3.52 -4.41
N LEU A 252 11.36 -4.72 -4.95
CA LEU A 252 11.29 -4.99 -6.39
C LEU A 252 9.96 -4.53 -6.99
N ILE A 253 8.86 -5.01 -6.40
CA ILE A 253 7.53 -4.69 -6.87
C ILE A 253 7.18 -3.22 -6.61
N GLU A 254 7.53 -2.67 -5.44
CA GLU A 254 7.31 -1.27 -5.09
C GLU A 254 7.89 -0.32 -6.16
N ASP A 255 9.15 -0.50 -6.55
CA ASP A 255 9.82 0.38 -7.52
C ASP A 255 9.24 0.26 -8.93
N PHE A 256 8.79 -0.95 -9.34
CA PHE A 256 8.06 -1.12 -10.60
C PHE A 256 6.69 -0.44 -10.59
N MET A 257 5.94 -0.55 -9.49
CA MET A 257 4.65 0.12 -9.39
C MET A 257 4.81 1.63 -9.37
N ILE A 258 5.84 2.17 -8.72
CA ILE A 258 6.13 3.60 -8.75
C ILE A 258 6.46 4.08 -10.18
N ALA A 259 7.26 3.31 -10.93
CA ALA A 259 7.56 3.61 -12.32
C ALA A 259 6.29 3.57 -13.21
N ALA A 260 5.46 2.53 -13.06
CA ALA A 260 4.23 2.36 -13.82
C ALA A 260 3.18 3.46 -13.53
N ASN A 261 3.04 3.82 -12.25
CA ASN A 261 2.24 4.95 -11.78
C ASN A 261 2.68 6.26 -12.43
N GLY A 262 3.99 6.51 -12.51
CA GLY A 262 4.53 7.70 -13.16
C GLY A 262 4.35 7.71 -14.68
N VAL A 263 4.50 6.56 -15.34
CA VAL A 263 4.21 6.41 -16.78
C VAL A 263 2.73 6.68 -17.06
N THR A 264 1.83 6.13 -16.25
CA THR A 264 0.38 6.34 -16.35
C THR A 264 0.02 7.82 -16.30
N ALA A 265 0.56 8.53 -15.31
CA ALA A 265 0.35 9.97 -15.15
C ALA A 265 0.81 10.76 -16.38
N ARG A 266 2.02 10.48 -16.89
CA ARG A 266 2.57 11.15 -18.09
C ARG A 266 1.81 10.78 -19.37
N TYR A 267 1.29 9.57 -19.47
CA TYR A 267 0.50 9.12 -20.62
C TYR A 267 -0.80 9.93 -20.73
N LEU A 268 -1.54 10.08 -19.63
CA LEU A 268 -2.76 10.89 -19.60
C LEU A 268 -2.48 12.36 -19.95
N GLU A 269 -1.40 12.94 -19.40
CA GLU A 269 -0.96 14.29 -19.72
C GLU A 269 -0.69 14.45 -21.23
N ALA A 270 0.09 13.53 -21.82
CA ALA A 270 0.42 13.55 -23.24
C ALA A 270 -0.82 13.40 -24.15
N LYS A 271 -1.83 12.66 -23.67
CA LYS A 271 -3.14 12.53 -24.34
C LYS A 271 -4.10 13.68 -24.07
N LYS A 272 -3.71 14.66 -23.25
CA LYS A 272 -4.54 15.79 -22.81
C LYS A 272 -5.80 15.35 -22.05
N PHE A 273 -5.66 14.32 -21.22
CA PHE A 273 -6.70 13.87 -20.29
C PHE A 273 -6.44 14.41 -18.89
N PRO A 274 -7.48 14.72 -18.10
CA PRO A 274 -7.30 14.96 -16.68
C PRO A 274 -6.77 13.70 -16.00
N SER A 275 -6.05 13.89 -14.92
CA SER A 275 -5.43 12.79 -14.16
C SER A 275 -5.72 12.95 -12.68
N LEU A 276 -6.06 11.82 -12.02
CA LEU A 276 -6.25 11.75 -10.58
C LEU A 276 -4.88 11.46 -9.93
N ARG A 277 -4.19 12.52 -9.50
CA ARG A 277 -2.83 12.44 -8.95
C ARG A 277 -2.85 12.13 -7.46
N ARG A 278 -1.88 11.34 -6.99
CA ARG A 278 -1.61 11.15 -5.55
C ARG A 278 -0.47 12.07 -5.15
N VAL A 279 -0.79 13.08 -4.35
CA VAL A 279 0.10 14.19 -4.00
C VAL A 279 0.44 14.15 -2.51
N VAL A 280 1.71 14.38 -2.21
CA VAL A 280 2.17 14.77 -0.87
C VAL A 280 2.85 16.12 -1.06
N ARG A 281 2.23 17.18 -0.55
CA ARG A 281 2.74 18.53 -0.74
C ARG A 281 4.04 18.76 0.03
N THR A 282 4.72 19.85 -0.30
CA THR A 282 5.81 20.36 0.53
C THR A 282 5.34 20.50 1.98
N PRO A 283 6.12 20.01 2.97
CA PRO A 283 5.72 20.01 4.37
C PRO A 283 5.44 21.43 4.88
N LYS A 284 4.26 21.65 5.47
CA LYS A 284 3.91 22.92 6.11
C LYS A 284 4.68 23.14 7.42
N LYS A 285 5.15 22.07 8.04
CA LYS A 285 5.85 22.06 9.34
C LYS A 285 7.35 21.75 9.18
N TRP A 286 7.96 22.29 8.11
CA TRP A 286 9.36 22.01 7.78
C TRP A 286 10.31 22.50 8.87
N GLU A 287 10.02 23.64 9.50
CA GLU A 287 10.77 24.19 10.62
C GLU A 287 10.92 23.18 11.77
N ARG A 288 9.87 22.39 12.05
CA ARG A 288 9.93 21.34 13.07
C ARG A 288 10.80 20.16 12.64
N ILE A 289 10.83 19.84 11.35
CA ILE A 289 11.73 18.83 10.78
C ILE A 289 13.20 19.30 10.92
N VAL A 290 13.46 20.58 10.65
CA VAL A 290 14.78 21.19 10.86
C VAL A 290 15.20 21.12 12.33
N GLU A 291 14.31 21.46 13.26
CA GLU A 291 14.57 21.32 14.70
C GLU A 291 14.89 19.88 15.12
N ILE A 292 14.16 18.89 14.59
CA ILE A 292 14.45 17.47 14.85
C ILE A 292 15.84 17.12 14.32
N ALA A 293 16.17 17.49 13.08
CA ALA A 293 17.49 17.23 12.51
C ALA A 293 18.62 17.86 13.31
N LEU A 294 18.44 19.09 13.81
CA LEU A 294 19.40 19.78 14.67
C LEU A 294 19.67 19.04 15.99
N HIS A 295 18.64 18.44 16.63
CA HIS A 295 18.84 17.60 17.83
C HIS A 295 19.68 16.35 17.54
N HIS A 296 19.73 15.92 16.29
CA HIS A 296 20.57 14.83 15.80
C HIS A 296 21.89 15.33 15.18
N ASN A 297 22.29 16.58 15.47
CA ASN A 297 23.49 17.24 14.95
C ASN A 297 23.57 17.28 13.42
N PHE A 298 22.43 17.48 12.75
CA PHE A 298 22.34 17.57 11.30
C PHE A 298 21.66 18.88 10.87
N ASP A 299 22.35 19.67 10.04
CA ASP A 299 21.83 20.93 9.52
C ASP A 299 21.01 20.72 8.25
N LEU A 300 19.69 20.90 8.35
CA LEU A 300 18.81 20.97 7.19
C LEU A 300 18.66 22.42 6.70
N PRO A 301 18.48 22.64 5.38
CA PRO A 301 18.23 23.96 4.84
C PRO A 301 16.91 24.54 5.36
N LYS A 302 16.80 25.88 5.40
CA LYS A 302 15.57 26.58 5.82
C LYS A 302 14.38 26.32 4.90
N GLN A 303 14.64 26.13 3.61
CA GLN A 303 13.62 25.75 2.65
C GLN A 303 13.52 24.23 2.57
N ALA A 304 12.31 23.72 2.39
CA ALA A 304 12.07 22.29 2.29
C ALA A 304 12.81 21.67 1.11
N ASP A 305 13.65 20.67 1.42
CA ASP A 305 14.48 19.98 0.46
C ASP A 305 14.44 18.48 0.75
N SER A 306 13.82 17.71 -0.14
CA SER A 306 13.68 16.26 0.02
C SER A 306 15.03 15.54 -0.06
N LYS A 307 15.99 16.05 -0.83
CA LYS A 307 17.32 15.45 -0.97
C LYS A 307 18.14 15.64 0.32
N ALA A 308 18.11 16.83 0.91
CA ALA A 308 18.74 17.08 2.20
C ALA A 308 18.12 16.20 3.30
N LEU A 309 16.79 16.07 3.32
CA LEU A 309 16.09 15.20 4.26
C LEU A 309 16.43 13.71 4.03
N ALA A 310 16.56 13.25 2.79
CA ALA A 310 16.96 11.89 2.48
C ALA A 310 18.35 11.55 3.04
N VAL A 311 19.31 12.49 2.91
CA VAL A 311 20.66 12.32 3.49
C VAL A 311 20.60 12.22 5.01
N PHE A 312 19.80 13.08 5.65
CA PHE A 312 19.57 13.01 7.10
C PHE A 312 19.01 11.65 7.53
N LEU A 313 17.91 11.20 6.90
CA LEU A 313 17.25 9.93 7.24
C LEU A 313 18.20 8.74 7.05
N ALA A 314 18.94 8.69 5.94
CA ALA A 314 19.91 7.63 5.68
C ALA A 314 21.06 7.60 6.71
N ALA A 315 21.49 8.77 7.22
CA ALA A 315 22.48 8.85 8.29
C ALA A 315 21.91 8.32 9.62
N GLN A 316 20.66 8.67 9.95
CA GLN A 316 20.04 8.23 11.20
C GLN A 316 19.69 6.74 11.20
N GLN A 317 19.25 6.18 10.07
CA GLN A 317 19.00 4.74 9.95
C GLN A 317 20.26 3.93 10.26
N LYS A 318 21.44 4.40 9.82
CA LYS A 318 22.73 3.76 10.11
C LYS A 318 23.19 3.96 11.55
N ALA A 319 22.93 5.14 12.13
CA ALA A 319 23.40 5.50 13.46
C ALA A 319 22.59 4.85 14.59
N ASP A 320 21.26 4.78 14.46
CA ASP A 320 20.36 4.20 15.47
C ASP A 320 19.19 3.46 14.80
N PRO A 321 19.42 2.27 14.21
CA PRO A 321 18.39 1.50 13.53
C PRO A 321 17.22 1.09 14.45
N LEU A 322 17.47 0.99 15.78
CA LEU A 322 16.43 0.59 16.73
C LEU A 322 15.39 1.69 16.96
N ARG A 323 15.81 2.97 16.96
CA ARG A 323 14.91 4.13 17.11
C ARG A 323 14.53 4.79 15.78
N PHE A 324 15.19 4.43 14.69
CA PHE A 324 14.90 4.97 13.37
C PHE A 324 13.41 4.87 12.98
N PRO A 325 12.66 3.81 13.36
CA PRO A 325 11.23 3.78 13.07
C PRO A 325 10.41 4.87 13.79
N ASP A 326 10.79 5.23 15.02
CA ASP A 326 10.10 6.30 15.77
C ASP A 326 10.44 7.69 15.19
N LEU A 327 11.69 7.89 14.76
CA LEU A 327 12.11 9.10 14.04
C LEU A 327 11.35 9.21 12.71
N SER A 328 11.33 8.13 11.92
CA SER A 328 10.60 8.05 10.66
C SER A 328 9.14 8.42 10.83
N LEU A 329 8.45 7.80 11.79
CA LEU A 329 7.05 8.11 12.09
C LEU A 329 6.84 9.58 12.50
N SER A 330 7.78 10.16 13.25
CA SER A 330 7.74 11.57 13.64
C SER A 330 7.85 12.50 12.43
N ILE A 331 8.77 12.21 11.51
CA ILE A 331 8.94 12.98 10.27
C ILE A 331 7.73 12.80 9.35
N ILE A 332 7.22 11.58 9.16
CA ILE A 332 6.02 11.29 8.36
C ILE A 332 4.82 12.13 8.82
N LYS A 333 4.59 12.20 10.14
CA LYS A 333 3.52 13.03 10.73
C LYS A 333 3.68 14.53 10.44
N LEU A 334 4.90 15.00 10.19
CA LEU A 334 5.20 16.41 9.87
C LEU A 334 5.17 16.70 8.36
N LEU A 335 5.44 15.71 7.51
CA LEU A 335 5.29 15.83 6.05
C LEU A 335 3.85 16.16 5.65
N GLY A 336 2.89 15.58 6.36
CA GLY A 336 1.46 15.68 6.05
C GLY A 336 0.94 14.44 5.31
N ALA A 337 -0.39 14.33 5.26
CA ALA A 337 -1.04 13.21 4.59
C ALA A 337 -0.98 13.35 3.06
N GLY A 338 -0.95 12.21 2.37
CA GLY A 338 -1.20 12.18 0.93
C GLY A 338 -2.67 12.45 0.63
N GLU A 339 -2.92 13.10 -0.50
CA GLU A 339 -4.27 13.40 -0.99
C GLU A 339 -4.39 13.11 -2.48
N TYR A 340 -5.60 12.80 -2.92
CA TYR A 340 -5.92 12.78 -4.35
C TYR A 340 -6.30 14.17 -4.81
N VAL A 341 -5.70 14.61 -5.91
CA VAL A 341 -6.02 15.87 -6.57
C VAL A 341 -6.23 15.63 -8.05
N VAL A 342 -7.15 16.39 -8.64
CA VAL A 342 -7.31 16.36 -10.09
C VAL A 342 -6.35 17.37 -10.69
N GLU A 343 -5.56 16.90 -11.64
CA GLU A 343 -4.72 17.73 -12.48
C GLU A 343 -5.31 17.76 -13.88
N VAL A 344 -5.46 18.97 -14.43
CA VAL A 344 -5.83 19.14 -15.84
C VAL A 344 -4.58 19.42 -16.68
N PRO A 345 -4.57 19.00 -17.96
CA PRO A 345 -3.42 19.17 -18.82
C PRO A 345 -2.92 20.62 -18.87
N GLY A 346 -1.61 20.80 -18.71
CA GLY A 346 -0.95 22.11 -18.71
C GLY A 346 -0.93 22.86 -17.37
N GLU A 347 -1.56 22.35 -16.31
CA GLU A 347 -1.36 22.86 -14.95
C GLU A 347 -0.05 22.38 -14.33
N LYS A 348 0.49 23.15 -13.37
CA LYS A 348 1.69 22.73 -12.63
C LYS A 348 1.31 21.76 -11.51
N SER A 349 1.83 20.53 -11.59
CA SER A 349 1.67 19.54 -10.53
C SER A 349 2.33 19.95 -9.22
N ALA A 350 1.64 19.72 -8.10
CA ALA A 350 2.21 19.86 -6.76
C ALA A 350 3.25 18.77 -6.44
N GLY A 351 3.19 17.63 -7.14
CA GLY A 351 4.07 16.49 -6.95
C GLY A 351 3.92 15.75 -5.63
N HIS A 352 4.78 14.77 -5.40
CA HIS A 352 4.82 13.91 -4.23
C HIS A 352 6.17 14.05 -3.53
N PHE A 353 6.23 14.89 -2.49
CA PHE A 353 7.45 15.25 -1.78
C PHE A 353 8.23 14.02 -1.29
N GLY A 354 7.56 13.05 -0.66
CA GLY A 354 8.23 11.85 -0.13
C GLY A 354 8.85 10.93 -1.20
N LEU A 355 8.32 10.95 -2.43
CA LEU A 355 8.83 10.13 -3.53
C LEU A 355 9.76 10.93 -4.45
N ALA A 356 9.90 12.24 -4.23
CA ALA A 356 10.62 13.18 -5.08
C ALA A 356 10.22 13.10 -6.58
N VAL A 357 8.95 12.80 -6.84
CA VAL A 357 8.38 12.77 -8.20
C VAL A 357 7.29 13.82 -8.34
N ARG A 358 7.15 14.40 -9.54
CA ARG A 358 6.02 15.29 -9.85
C ARG A 358 4.84 14.52 -10.40
N ASP A 359 5.13 13.58 -11.28
CA ASP A 359 4.11 12.83 -11.99
C ASP A 359 3.80 11.51 -11.29
N TYR A 360 2.82 11.51 -10.38
CA TYR A 360 2.42 10.32 -9.66
C TYR A 360 0.89 10.20 -9.52
N ALA A 361 0.36 9.06 -9.94
CA ALA A 361 -1.03 8.65 -9.78
C ALA A 361 -1.04 7.22 -9.22
N HIS A 362 -2.13 6.79 -8.59
CA HIS A 362 -2.30 5.37 -8.30
C HIS A 362 -3.01 4.70 -9.48
N SER A 363 -2.39 3.68 -10.09
CA SER A 363 -2.97 2.96 -11.23
C SER A 363 -2.73 1.46 -11.23
N THR A 364 -2.11 0.91 -10.17
CA THR A 364 -1.62 -0.47 -10.15
C THR A 364 -2.39 -1.41 -9.21
N ALA A 365 -3.46 -0.95 -8.56
CA ALA A 365 -4.24 -1.77 -7.62
C ALA A 365 -5.78 -1.59 -7.72
N PRO A 366 -6.37 -1.76 -8.92
CA PRO A 366 -7.78 -1.49 -9.19
C PRO A 366 -8.77 -2.42 -8.46
N ASN A 367 -8.38 -3.62 -8.02
CA ASN A 367 -9.28 -4.50 -7.26
C ASN A 367 -9.56 -3.97 -5.84
N ARG A 368 -8.69 -3.10 -5.34
CA ARG A 368 -8.71 -2.64 -3.94
C ARG A 368 -8.62 -1.12 -3.76
N ARG A 369 -8.55 -0.35 -4.85
CA ARG A 369 -8.56 1.13 -4.81
C ARG A 369 -9.41 1.72 -5.93
N TYR A 370 -10.43 2.48 -5.56
CA TYR A 370 -11.32 3.18 -6.48
C TYR A 370 -10.62 4.27 -7.32
N PRO A 371 -9.64 5.03 -6.79
CA PRO A 371 -8.82 5.94 -7.61
C PRO A 371 -8.14 5.27 -8.82
N ASP A 372 -7.68 4.03 -8.65
CA ASP A 372 -7.07 3.24 -9.72
C ASP A 372 -8.13 2.86 -10.77
N LEU A 373 -9.35 2.50 -10.34
CA LEU A 373 -10.47 2.22 -11.26
C LEU A 373 -10.90 3.46 -12.06
N ILE A 374 -10.95 4.65 -11.44
CA ILE A 374 -11.13 5.93 -12.15
C ILE A 374 -10.00 6.11 -13.17
N THR A 375 -8.76 5.85 -12.78
CA THR A 375 -7.59 5.98 -13.66
C THR A 375 -7.66 5.02 -14.84
N GLN A 376 -8.15 3.78 -14.66
CA GLN A 376 -8.37 2.85 -15.77
C GLN A 376 -9.39 3.37 -16.78
N ARG A 377 -10.49 3.95 -16.31
CA ARG A 377 -11.52 4.55 -17.18
C ARG A 377 -10.95 5.69 -18.02
N LEU A 378 -10.14 6.55 -17.40
CA LEU A 378 -9.43 7.64 -18.09
C LEU A 378 -8.45 7.09 -19.13
N LEU A 379 -7.65 6.07 -18.76
CA LEU A 379 -6.70 5.44 -19.68
C LEU A 379 -7.39 4.79 -20.87
N LYS A 380 -8.48 4.04 -20.65
CA LYS A 380 -9.23 3.39 -21.72
C LYS A 380 -9.87 4.39 -22.68
N ALA A 381 -10.43 5.47 -22.16
CA ALA A 381 -10.93 6.55 -23.00
C ALA A 381 -9.81 7.21 -23.82
N ALA A 382 -8.65 7.45 -23.21
CA ALA A 382 -7.48 8.00 -23.89
C ALA A 382 -6.91 7.07 -24.97
N LEU A 383 -6.87 5.76 -24.71
CA LEU A 383 -6.46 4.73 -25.66
C LEU A 383 -7.40 4.67 -26.88
N ALA A 384 -8.70 4.77 -26.62
CA ALA A 384 -9.73 4.76 -27.66
C ALA A 384 -9.92 6.12 -28.35
N ASN A 385 -9.16 7.16 -27.97
CA ASN A 385 -9.38 8.55 -28.36
C ASN A 385 -10.85 9.00 -28.21
N SER A 386 -11.52 8.48 -27.17
CA SER A 386 -12.91 8.80 -26.83
C SER A 386 -12.98 10.01 -25.89
N PRO A 387 -14.15 10.65 -25.71
CA PRO A 387 -14.30 11.73 -24.73
C PRO A 387 -13.95 11.28 -23.31
N VAL A 388 -13.51 12.24 -22.47
CA VAL A 388 -13.27 12.01 -21.04
C VAL A 388 -14.57 11.51 -20.38
N PRO A 389 -14.55 10.36 -19.66
CA PRO A 389 -15.76 9.74 -19.11
C PRO A 389 -16.30 10.42 -17.84
N TYR A 390 -15.67 11.51 -17.40
CA TYR A 390 -16.01 12.25 -16.19
C TYR A 390 -16.02 13.74 -16.48
N GLN A 391 -16.95 14.45 -15.84
CA GLN A 391 -16.88 15.91 -15.77
C GLN A 391 -15.75 16.33 -14.81
N LEU A 392 -15.16 17.51 -15.03
CA LEU A 392 -14.05 17.96 -14.19
C LEU A 392 -14.46 18.15 -12.72
N ASP A 393 -15.64 18.71 -12.47
CA ASP A 393 -16.14 18.91 -11.11
C ASP A 393 -16.50 17.59 -10.43
N GLU A 394 -16.95 16.60 -11.20
CA GLU A 394 -17.16 15.23 -10.73
C GLU A 394 -15.83 14.62 -10.26
N LEU A 395 -14.76 14.70 -11.07
CA LEU A 395 -13.44 14.22 -10.67
C LEU A 395 -12.93 14.92 -9.39
N LYS A 396 -13.16 16.23 -9.25
CA LYS A 396 -12.71 16.99 -8.07
C LYS A 396 -13.48 16.60 -6.81
N LEU A 397 -14.74 16.20 -6.95
CA LEU A 397 -15.54 15.64 -5.84
C LEU A 397 -15.05 14.24 -5.49
N LEU A 398 -14.84 13.38 -6.49
CA LEU A 398 -14.30 12.03 -6.29
C LEU A 398 -12.91 12.05 -5.64
N ALA A 399 -12.02 12.95 -6.04
CA ALA A 399 -10.69 13.09 -5.43
C ALA A 399 -10.76 13.40 -3.93
N ARG A 400 -11.64 14.33 -3.54
CA ARG A 400 -11.89 14.68 -2.14
C ARG A 400 -12.49 13.50 -1.37
N HIS A 401 -13.54 12.89 -1.92
CA HIS A 401 -14.19 11.71 -1.35
C HIS A 401 -13.20 10.57 -1.10
N CYS A 402 -12.40 10.21 -2.11
CA CYS A 402 -11.42 9.13 -1.98
C CYS A 402 -10.38 9.42 -0.90
N THR A 403 -9.94 10.68 -0.77
CA THR A 403 -8.99 11.09 0.28
C THR A 403 -9.63 10.96 1.67
N GLU A 404 -10.87 11.40 1.82
CA GLU A 404 -11.61 11.34 3.08
C GLU A 404 -11.90 9.89 3.49
N ALA A 405 -12.41 9.06 2.57
CA ALA A 405 -12.74 7.67 2.79
C ALA A 405 -11.50 6.81 3.13
N GLU A 406 -10.36 7.01 2.46
CA GLU A 406 -9.10 6.33 2.80
C GLU A 406 -8.65 6.66 4.23
N ASN A 407 -8.78 7.92 4.66
CA ASN A 407 -8.50 8.31 6.04
C ASN A 407 -9.47 7.68 7.05
N VAL A 408 -10.71 7.41 6.66
CA VAL A 408 -11.68 6.70 7.50
C VAL A 408 -11.34 5.22 7.59
N ALA A 409 -11.01 4.56 6.47
CA ALA A 409 -10.53 3.18 6.41
C ALA A 409 -9.32 2.96 7.33
N GLN A 410 -8.28 3.80 7.22
CA GLN A 410 -7.09 3.71 8.09
C GLN A 410 -7.44 3.85 9.59
N LYS A 411 -8.48 4.60 9.95
CA LYS A 411 -8.94 4.69 11.34
C LYS A 411 -9.61 3.40 11.80
N VAL A 412 -10.36 2.71 10.94
CA VAL A 412 -10.91 1.37 11.22
C VAL A 412 -9.76 0.39 11.47
N GLU A 413 -8.85 0.25 10.51
CA GLU A 413 -7.72 -0.68 10.60
C GLU A 413 -6.89 -0.46 11.86
N ARG A 414 -6.55 0.80 12.14
CA ARG A 414 -5.80 1.18 13.36
C ARG A 414 -6.56 0.85 14.64
N GLN A 415 -7.87 1.09 14.70
CA GLN A 415 -8.67 0.79 15.89
C GLN A 415 -8.77 -0.72 16.14
N VAL A 416 -9.03 -1.50 15.10
CA VAL A 416 -9.13 -2.96 15.21
C VAL A 416 -7.75 -3.58 15.50
N GLY A 417 -6.67 -3.07 14.91
CA GLY A 417 -5.30 -3.47 15.24
C GLY A 417 -4.95 -3.20 16.70
N LYS A 418 -5.36 -2.05 17.25
CA LYS A 418 -5.23 -1.77 18.69
C LYS A 418 -6.09 -2.70 19.55
N SER A 419 -7.27 -3.08 19.08
CA SER A 419 -8.13 -4.07 19.75
C SER A 419 -7.44 -5.42 19.82
N ALA A 420 -6.78 -5.86 18.74
CA ALA A 420 -5.98 -7.08 18.72
C ALA A 420 -4.78 -7.02 19.70
N ALA A 421 -4.09 -5.88 19.77
CA ALA A 421 -3.02 -5.66 20.75
C ALA A 421 -3.53 -5.67 22.20
N ALA A 422 -4.69 -5.06 22.45
CA ALA A 422 -5.33 -5.07 23.77
C ALA A 422 -5.73 -6.48 24.20
N ILE A 423 -6.21 -7.32 23.27
CA ILE A 423 -6.50 -8.75 23.51
C ILE A 423 -5.23 -9.48 23.92
N LEU A 424 -4.14 -9.35 23.15
CA LEU A 424 -2.87 -10.02 23.43
C LEU A 424 -2.33 -9.65 24.82
N LEU A 425 -2.48 -8.39 25.24
CA LEU A 425 -1.95 -7.89 26.49
C LEU A 425 -2.89 -8.07 27.69
N GLN A 426 -4.17 -8.42 27.48
CA GLN A 426 -5.18 -8.43 28.55
C GLN A 426 -4.81 -9.36 29.72
N SER A 427 -4.26 -10.55 29.43
CA SER A 427 -3.83 -11.51 30.46
C SER A 427 -2.53 -11.11 31.18
N ARG A 428 -1.84 -10.07 30.69
CA ARG A 428 -0.53 -9.60 31.16
C ARG A 428 -0.61 -8.33 32.00
N ILE A 429 -1.82 -7.90 32.38
CA ILE A 429 -2.01 -6.72 33.24
C ILE A 429 -1.23 -6.93 34.55
N GLY A 430 -0.40 -5.94 34.89
CA GLY A 430 0.51 -6.00 36.04
C GLY A 430 1.96 -6.32 35.69
N GLU A 431 2.24 -6.85 34.49
CA GLU A 431 3.61 -7.09 34.02
C GLU A 431 4.36 -5.79 33.71
N LYS A 432 5.70 -5.89 33.67
CA LYS A 432 6.62 -4.79 33.42
C LYS A 432 7.31 -4.98 32.06
N PHE A 433 7.49 -3.88 31.34
CA PHE A 433 8.04 -3.87 29.99
C PHE A 433 9.06 -2.76 29.82
N ASP A 434 10.05 -3.00 28.96
CA ASP A 434 10.86 -1.94 28.38
C ASP A 434 10.09 -1.30 27.22
N ALA A 435 10.16 0.03 27.13
CA ALA A 435 9.48 0.80 26.08
C ALA A 435 10.30 2.04 25.67
N PHE A 436 9.93 2.63 24.53
CA PHE A 436 10.38 3.95 24.10
C PHE A 436 9.21 4.94 24.12
N VAL A 437 9.48 6.19 24.49
CA VAL A 437 8.49 7.29 24.36
C VAL A 437 8.32 7.63 22.88
N THR A 438 7.13 7.44 22.32
CA THR A 438 6.83 7.67 20.89
C THR A 438 6.09 8.99 20.64
N GLY A 439 5.57 9.62 21.67
CA GLY A 439 4.91 10.92 21.56
C GLY A 439 4.64 11.55 22.92
N SER A 440 4.69 12.88 22.98
CA SER A 440 4.35 13.66 24.16
C SER A 440 3.64 14.94 23.72
N SER A 441 2.47 15.20 24.32
CA SER A 441 1.66 16.39 24.05
C SER A 441 0.73 16.68 25.23
N GLU A 442 -0.03 17.77 25.17
CA GLU A 442 -1.08 18.07 26.15
C GLU A 442 -2.13 16.96 26.28
N LYS A 443 -2.33 16.15 25.22
CA LYS A 443 -3.28 15.03 25.21
C LYS A 443 -2.76 13.79 25.95
N GLY A 444 -1.47 13.77 26.31
CA GLY A 444 -0.80 12.70 27.04
C GLY A 444 0.54 12.31 26.43
N THR A 445 1.11 11.24 26.99
CA THR A 445 2.38 10.66 26.56
C THR A 445 2.12 9.22 26.11
N TRP A 446 2.71 8.83 24.98
CA TRP A 446 2.61 7.48 24.41
C TRP A 446 3.95 6.78 24.47
N VAL A 447 3.88 5.47 24.70
CA VAL A 447 5.04 4.59 24.76
C VAL A 447 4.80 3.38 23.87
N ARG A 448 5.84 2.93 23.19
CA ARG A 448 5.87 1.68 22.42
C ARG A 448 6.76 0.68 23.11
N LEU A 449 6.21 -0.48 23.42
CA LEU A 449 6.94 -1.61 23.98
C LEU A 449 8.02 -2.09 22.99
N LEU A 450 9.13 -2.65 23.51
CA LEU A 450 10.16 -3.26 22.66
C LEU A 450 9.66 -4.57 22.03
N HIS A 451 9.02 -5.43 22.83
CA HIS A 451 8.39 -6.66 22.37
C HIS A 451 7.23 -7.07 23.29
N PRO A 452 6.02 -7.37 22.74
CA PRO A 452 5.60 -7.10 21.36
C PRO A 452 5.59 -5.59 21.06
N PRO A 453 5.72 -5.13 19.80
CA PRO A 453 5.84 -3.71 19.45
C PRO A 453 4.49 -2.95 19.53
N VAL A 454 3.91 -2.92 20.73
CA VAL A 454 2.58 -2.33 21.00
C VAL A 454 2.73 -0.92 21.55
N GLU A 455 1.96 0.03 20.99
CA GLU A 455 1.84 1.38 21.51
C GLU A 455 0.66 1.51 22.49
N GLY A 456 0.89 2.18 23.63
CA GLY A 456 -0.14 2.54 24.59
C GLY A 456 0.12 3.90 25.23
N LYS A 457 -0.84 4.37 26.03
CA LYS A 457 -0.78 5.68 26.70
C LYS A 457 -0.19 5.53 28.11
N LEU A 458 0.57 6.51 28.58
CA LEU A 458 0.89 6.64 30.00
C LEU A 458 -0.28 7.30 30.75
N ALA A 459 -0.79 6.62 31.78
CA ALA A 459 -1.95 7.07 32.56
C ALA A 459 -1.65 8.36 33.36
N ASP A 460 -0.43 8.48 33.89
CA ASP A 460 0.02 9.69 34.56
C ASP A 460 0.55 10.68 33.49
N HIS A 461 -0.04 11.87 33.42
CA HIS A 461 0.43 12.95 32.52
C HIS A 461 1.88 13.28 32.85
N PHE A 462 2.79 12.80 32.01
CA PHE A 462 4.22 12.98 32.21
C PHE A 462 4.75 14.01 31.22
N ILE A 463 4.85 15.25 31.67
CA ILE A 463 5.53 16.33 30.94
C ILE A 463 7.02 16.21 31.26
N GLY A 464 7.87 15.96 30.26
CA GLY A 464 9.32 16.14 30.41
C GLY A 464 10.24 15.05 29.85
N GLU A 465 9.75 13.91 29.38
CA GLU A 465 10.61 12.96 28.65
C GLU A 465 10.61 13.28 27.15
N ALA A 466 11.81 13.37 26.57
CA ALA A 466 11.98 13.54 25.13
C ALA A 466 11.51 12.27 24.40
N VAL A 467 10.86 12.45 23.25
CA VAL A 467 10.58 11.36 22.31
C VAL A 467 11.88 10.61 22.00
N GLY A 468 11.83 9.27 21.98
CA GLY A 468 12.99 8.39 21.81
C GLY A 468 13.66 7.94 23.11
N HIS A 469 13.29 8.49 24.27
CA HIS A 469 13.86 8.04 25.55
C HIS A 469 13.35 6.64 25.94
N ARG A 470 14.25 5.80 26.49
CA ARG A 470 13.90 4.46 26.96
C ARG A 470 13.35 4.54 28.38
N VAL A 471 12.22 3.87 28.63
CA VAL A 471 11.52 3.87 29.91
C VAL A 471 11.11 2.45 30.28
N ARG A 472 10.90 2.20 31.58
CA ARG A 472 10.21 1.00 32.05
C ARG A 472 8.79 1.33 32.46
N VAL A 473 7.86 0.49 32.04
CA VAL A 473 6.43 0.70 32.25
C VAL A 473 5.75 -0.56 32.76
N LYS A 474 4.69 -0.38 33.55
CA LYS A 474 3.79 -1.44 34.02
C LYS A 474 2.49 -1.35 33.24
N LEU A 475 2.00 -2.46 32.68
CA LEU A 475 0.66 -2.50 32.09
C LEU A 475 -0.39 -2.39 33.21
N VAL A 476 -1.32 -1.44 33.10
CA VAL A 476 -2.33 -1.19 34.15
C VAL A 476 -3.76 -1.41 33.66
N HIS A 477 -4.04 -1.24 32.38
CA HIS A 477 -5.39 -1.40 31.83
C HIS A 477 -5.37 -1.74 30.34
N THR A 478 -6.35 -2.53 29.89
CA THR A 478 -6.69 -2.72 28.49
C THR A 478 -8.21 -2.63 28.29
N ASP A 479 -8.65 -1.95 27.22
CA ASP A 479 -10.01 -1.98 26.71
C ASP A 479 -9.96 -2.51 25.28
N VAL A 480 -10.47 -3.72 25.09
CA VAL A 480 -10.45 -4.39 23.79
C VAL A 480 -11.45 -3.79 22.82
N GLU A 481 -12.63 -3.35 23.28
CA GLU A 481 -13.66 -2.84 22.36
C GLU A 481 -13.26 -1.48 21.79
N GLN A 482 -12.51 -0.68 22.55
CA GLN A 482 -12.00 0.62 22.11
C GLN A 482 -10.53 0.60 21.63
N GLY A 483 -9.82 -0.51 21.85
CA GLY A 483 -8.38 -0.62 21.57
C GLY A 483 -7.54 0.32 22.44
N HIS A 484 -7.90 0.49 23.71
CA HIS A 484 -7.08 1.26 24.67
C HIS A 484 -6.13 0.35 25.44
N ILE A 485 -4.92 0.85 25.66
CA ILE A 485 -3.85 0.17 26.40
C ILE A 485 -3.15 1.24 27.21
N ASP A 486 -3.22 1.12 28.53
CA ASP A 486 -2.65 2.10 29.45
C ASP A 486 -1.52 1.50 30.28
N PHE A 487 -0.48 2.31 30.43
CA PHE A 487 0.74 2.00 31.13
C PHE A 487 1.01 3.00 32.26
N LYS A 488 1.80 2.59 33.25
CA LYS A 488 2.34 3.46 34.29
C LYS A 488 3.86 3.36 34.31
N LYS A 489 4.58 4.48 34.38
CA LYS A 489 6.05 4.50 34.51
C LYS A 489 6.49 3.86 35.84
N ILE A 490 7.60 3.13 35.82
CA ILE A 490 8.20 2.46 36.99
C ILE A 490 9.56 3.06 37.30
#